data_AF-A0A354BID2-F1
#
_entry.id   AF-A0A354BID2-F1
#
_cell.length_a   1.000
_cell.length_b   1.000
_cell.length_c   1.000
_cell.angle_alpha   90.00
_cell.angle_beta   90.00
_cell.angle_gamma   90.00
#
_symmetry.space_group_name_H-M   'P 1'
#
loop_
_entity.id
_entity.type
_entity.pdbx_description
1 polymer ?
#
loop_
_entity_poly.entity_id
_entity_poly.type
_entity_poly.pdbx_seq_one_letter_code
_entity_poly.pdbx_strand_id
1 'polypeptide(L)' 'GRLKTGTPPRLDKETIDFSVMVPQPGDTPPPPFSYRTQSITTRQILCHLTYTGQATHDLIRQNLDR' A
#
# COMPACT_ATOMS: atom_id res chain seq x y z
N GLY A 1 1.54 -17.33 -25.86
CA GLY A 1 1.96 -17.57 -24.46
C GLY A 1 0.82 -17.28 -23.51
N ARG A 2 0.88 -17.74 -22.24
CA ARG A 2 -0.12 -17.42 -21.21
C ARG A 2 0.50 -16.52 -20.16
N LEU A 3 -0.20 -15.44 -19.81
CA LEU A 3 0.17 -14.54 -18.72
C LEU A 3 -0.58 -14.93 -17.45
N LYS A 4 0.05 -14.70 -16.28
CA LYS A 4 -0.56 -14.83 -14.95
C LYS A 4 -0.28 -13.56 -14.16
N THR A 5 -1.31 -13.05 -13.50
CA THR A 5 -1.23 -11.89 -12.61
C THR A 5 -1.85 -12.24 -11.25
N GLY A 6 -1.25 -11.76 -10.17
CA GLY A 6 -1.74 -11.91 -8.80
C GLY A 6 -2.36 -10.63 -8.29
N THR A 7 -3.05 -10.71 -7.16
CA THR A 7 -3.68 -9.56 -6.51
C THR A 7 -3.67 -9.77 -4.99
N PRO A 8 -3.37 -8.72 -4.19
CA PRO A 8 -3.31 -8.84 -2.74
C PRO A 8 -4.70 -8.94 -2.07
N PRO A 9 -4.78 -9.43 -0.82
CA PRO A 9 -5.99 -9.37 -0.02
C PRO A 9 -6.38 -7.92 0.32
N ARG A 10 -7.66 -7.70 0.65
CA ARG A 10 -8.17 -6.42 1.16
C ARG A 10 -8.41 -6.58 2.66
N LEU A 11 -7.98 -5.60 3.45
CA LEU A 11 -8.01 -5.65 4.91
C LEU A 11 -8.98 -4.60 5.45
N ASP A 12 -9.58 -4.88 6.61
CA ASP A 12 -10.39 -3.92 7.34
C ASP A 12 -9.49 -2.94 8.10
N LYS A 13 -9.67 -1.64 7.87
CA LYS A 13 -8.85 -0.59 8.47
C LYS A 13 -8.96 -0.56 10.00
N GLU A 14 -10.12 -0.91 10.56
CA GLU A 14 -10.36 -0.83 12.01
C GLU A 14 -9.59 -1.90 12.79
N THR A 15 -9.03 -2.89 12.07
CA THR A 15 -8.22 -3.99 12.64
C THR A 15 -6.71 -3.75 12.55
N ILE A 16 -6.28 -2.56 12.10
CA ILE A 16 -4.87 -2.25 11.84
C ILE A 16 -4.38 -1.20 12.84
N ASP A 17 -3.29 -1.50 13.55
CA ASP A 17 -2.57 -0.50 14.34
C ASP A 17 -1.64 0.32 13.45
N PHE A 18 -2.08 1.53 13.09
CA PHE A 18 -1.29 2.47 12.29
C PHE A 18 -0.24 3.23 13.10
N SER A 19 -0.30 3.22 14.43
CA SER A 19 0.60 4.03 15.28
C SER A 19 2.05 3.56 15.26
N VAL A 20 2.27 2.29 14.94
CA VAL A 20 3.58 1.65 14.82
C VAL A 20 4.20 1.76 13.41
N MET A 21 3.47 2.34 12.45
CA MET A 21 3.89 2.44 11.06
C MET A 21 4.47 3.81 10.73
N VAL A 22 5.26 3.89 9.65
CA VAL A 22 5.80 5.16 9.16
C VAL A 22 4.77 5.84 8.25
N PRO A 23 4.27 7.05 8.57
CA PRO A 23 3.34 7.76 7.71
C PRO A 23 4.04 8.25 6.44
N GLN A 24 3.37 8.11 5.29
CA GLN A 24 3.83 8.59 3.99
C GLN A 24 2.80 9.58 3.44
N PRO A 25 3.03 10.90 3.61
CA PRO A 25 2.17 11.92 3.03
C PRO A 25 2.38 12.02 1.50
N GLY A 26 1.38 12.56 0.81
CA GLY A 26 1.53 12.99 -0.58
C GLY A 26 2.32 14.30 -0.70
N ASP A 27 2.68 14.65 -1.93
CA ASP A 27 3.39 15.89 -2.23
C ASP A 27 2.56 17.14 -1.96
N THR A 28 3.23 18.25 -1.66
CA THR A 28 2.59 19.56 -1.46
C THR A 28 3.27 20.64 -2.30
N PRO A 29 2.55 21.29 -3.25
CA PRO A 29 1.17 21.02 -3.64
C PRO A 29 1.01 19.69 -4.41
N PRO A 30 -0.13 18.99 -4.30
CA PRO A 30 -0.36 17.75 -5.04
C PRO A 30 -0.40 18.01 -6.56
N PRO A 31 0.39 17.29 -7.36
CA PRO A 31 0.43 17.49 -8.81
C PRO A 31 -0.84 16.96 -9.47
N PRO A 32 -1.57 17.77 -10.26
CA PRO A 32 -2.68 17.26 -11.05
C PRO A 32 -2.17 16.36 -12.19
N PHE A 33 -2.90 15.28 -12.46
CA PHE A 33 -2.55 14.37 -13.56
C PHE A 33 -2.89 14.96 -14.95
N SER A 34 -3.92 15.81 -15.03
CA SER A 34 -4.36 16.43 -16.28
C SER A 34 -3.92 17.87 -16.39
N TYR A 35 -3.45 18.28 -17.58
CA TYR A 35 -3.17 19.68 -17.93
C TYR A 35 -4.38 20.61 -17.81
N ARG A 36 -5.61 20.08 -17.81
CA ARG A 36 -6.84 20.88 -17.66
C ARG A 36 -7.20 21.17 -16.21
N THR A 37 -6.56 20.48 -15.26
CA THR A 37 -6.84 20.65 -13.82
C THR A 37 -5.87 21.67 -13.24
N GLN A 38 -6.39 22.78 -12.76
CA GLN A 38 -5.57 23.89 -12.24
C GLN A 38 -5.02 23.61 -10.84
N SER A 39 -5.81 22.94 -9.99
CA SER A 39 -5.42 22.57 -8.64
C SER A 39 -6.22 21.36 -8.15
N ILE A 40 -5.64 20.60 -7.22
CA ILE A 40 -6.35 19.53 -6.52
C ILE A 40 -6.89 20.10 -5.21
N THR A 41 -8.21 20.07 -5.05
CA THR A 41 -8.92 20.52 -3.84
C THR A 41 -9.38 19.36 -2.95
N THR A 42 -9.29 18.13 -3.44
CA THR A 42 -9.64 16.93 -2.69
C THR A 42 -8.68 16.74 -1.52
N ARG A 43 -9.22 16.41 -0.35
CA ARG A 43 -8.44 16.04 0.83
C ARG A 43 -7.49 14.90 0.52
N GLN A 44 -6.20 15.13 0.72
CA GLN A 44 -5.18 14.09 0.67
C GLN A 44 -5.21 13.28 1.97
N ILE A 45 -4.90 11.98 1.88
CA ILE A 45 -4.85 11.06 3.03
C ILE A 45 -3.45 10.45 3.15
N LEU A 46 -3.13 9.94 4.34
CA LEU A 46 -1.84 9.29 4.60
C LEU A 46 -1.86 7.84 4.10
N CYS A 47 -0.80 7.46 3.40
CA CYS A 47 -0.38 6.07 3.31
C CYS A 47 0.50 5.71 4.52
N HIS A 48 0.69 4.42 4.77
CA HIS A 48 1.53 3.94 5.87
C HIS A 48 2.47 2.85 5.36
N LEU A 49 3.72 2.90 5.79
CA LEU A 49 4.77 1.96 5.41
C LEU A 49 5.02 0.96 6.55
N THR A 50 5.13 -0.31 6.18
CA THR A 50 5.52 -1.42 7.05
C THR A 50 6.33 -2.43 6.25
N TYR A 51 6.92 -3.41 6.94
CA TYR A 51 7.85 -4.37 6.36
C TYR A 51 7.54 -5.79 6.82
N THR A 52 7.88 -6.76 5.98
CA THR A 52 7.84 -8.17 6.37
C THR A 52 9.05 -8.50 7.25
N GLY A 53 8.86 -9.41 8.20
CA GLY A 53 9.92 -9.93 9.04
C GLY A 53 10.21 -11.41 8.75
N GLN A 54 11.20 -11.95 9.46
CA GLN A 54 11.63 -13.36 9.31
C GLN A 54 10.46 -14.34 9.49
N ALA A 55 9.62 -14.12 10.50
CA ALA A 55 8.46 -14.97 10.77
C ALA A 55 7.48 -15.05 9.59
N THR A 56 7.26 -13.95 8.87
CA THR A 56 6.42 -13.93 7.65
C THR A 56 7.04 -14.79 6.55
N HIS A 57 8.35 -14.67 6.35
CA HIS A 57 9.05 -15.43 5.31
C HIS A 57 9.06 -16.92 5.63
N ASP A 58 9.26 -17.29 6.90
CA ASP A 58 9.21 -18.69 7.35
C ASP A 58 7.83 -19.29 7.10
N LEU A 59 6.76 -18.56 7.42
CA LEU A 59 5.39 -18.98 7.15
C LEU A 59 5.13 -19.23 5.67
N ILE A 60 5.62 -18.35 4.79
CA ILE A 60 5.49 -18.53 3.34
C ILE A 60 6.23 -19.81 2.90
N ARG A 61 7.49 -20.01 3.35
CA ARG A 61 8.28 -21.20 2.96
C ARG A 61 7.64 -22.51 3.42
N GLN A 62 6.99 -22.54 4.58
CA GLN A 62 6.30 -23.72 5.09
C GLN A 62 5.09 -24.13 4.22
N ASN A 63 4.53 -23.19 3.45
CA ASN A 63 3.31 -23.39 2.64
C ASN A 63 3.58 -23.30 1.12
N LEU A 64 4.84 -23.27 0.71
CA LEU A 64 5.21 -23.40 -0.69
C LEU A 64 5.48 -24.87 -1.00
N ASP A 65 4.53 -25.51 -1.68
CA ASP A 65 4.77 -26.79 -2.34
C ASP A 65 5.60 -26.55 -3.62
N ARG A 66 6.37 -27.56 -4.06
CA ARG A 66 7.36 -27.50 -5.14
C ARG A 66 6.93 -26.71 -6.39
#